data_AF-A0A661RIU0-F1
#
_entry.id   AF-A0A661RIU0-F1
#
_cell.length_a   1.000
_cell.length_b   1.000
_cell.length_c   1.000
_cell.angle_alpha   90.00
_cell.angle_beta   90.00
_cell.angle_gamma   90.00
#
_symmetry.space_group_name_H-M   'P 1'
#
loop_
_entity.id
_entity.type
_entity.pdbx_description
1 polymer ?
#
loop_
_entity_poly.entity_id
_entity_poly.type
_entity_poly.pdbx_seq_one_letter_code
_entity_poly.pdbx_strand_id
1 'polypeptide(L)'
;MLKKGNNQEQEKGGRVINRYFRVLLTDDLDDELGGPSRWSEQDKKRVYEAVWMTSYAKDFQKNLKQHIKNHLPELVIPQIIDGFKKKITIPEADNQNCVVWGLQTINAEMNSSKEKYEAECRNLEEIEQKLDEQRKKSAQMLLELFNRIAEAMKETTESSEIRIKVHEDLKEFHEKYENIALNIEDLRVLYTWMDILTKTAGNFFEEIAQALDSGRPIEGKIFDSLPSRERASLGPVCHELTYLEYHKKQGKHIETRDDNEKKKLRQLNEALNKHANSLAVATSKVIKKAAEQEKERIYNAINKVSKTHLAESWKEAQKIVPKLGFSIPPIMELDIAESDLNFDYKFEAGFDLKTITRKDKVRTKKVWAGKKRLWYTLFFSKEDVYKDEAVYEQRAYDLADIPDVEVLLTDWISQLFFNETKVVKKFTEWLTDQINKLNDMVEKAQQELVVNYKKKLDDAHDNAKRGHEVEIKRLSAILKNANHLENIFNNLPNLKDLS
;
A
#
# COMPACT_ATOMS: atom_id res chain seq x y z
N MET A 1 -63.13 -32.12 -74.41
CA MET A 1 -64.04 -33.24 -74.06
C MET A 1 -65.21 -32.67 -73.27
N LEU A 2 -66.30 -32.31 -73.94
CA LEU A 2 -67.53 -31.84 -73.30
C LEU A 2 -68.55 -32.97 -73.38
N LYS A 3 -69.01 -33.41 -72.20
CA LYS A 3 -69.94 -34.51 -71.98
C LYS A 3 -71.22 -34.31 -72.79
N LYS A 4 -71.74 -35.40 -73.39
CA LYS A 4 -73.08 -35.50 -73.98
C LYS A 4 -74.10 -34.86 -73.03
N GLY A 5 -74.58 -33.68 -73.39
CA GLY A 5 -75.60 -32.94 -72.66
C GLY A 5 -76.92 -33.70 -72.70
N ASN A 6 -77.63 -33.67 -71.58
CA ASN A 6 -78.89 -34.37 -71.38
C ASN A 6 -79.93 -33.81 -72.38
N ASN A 7 -80.51 -34.67 -73.22
CA ASN A 7 -81.37 -34.26 -74.37
C ASN A 7 -82.55 -33.35 -73.93
N GLN A 8 -82.97 -33.45 -72.66
CA GLN A 8 -83.97 -32.58 -72.02
C GLN A 8 -83.53 -31.12 -71.78
N GLU A 9 -82.26 -30.87 -71.43
CA GLU A 9 -81.75 -29.51 -71.23
C GLU A 9 -81.54 -28.79 -72.56
N GLN A 10 -81.08 -29.53 -73.59
CA GLN A 10 -80.96 -28.99 -74.95
C GLN A 10 -82.32 -28.69 -75.57
N GLU A 11 -83.34 -29.52 -75.33
CA GLU A 11 -84.73 -29.20 -75.72
C GLU A 11 -85.29 -27.97 -74.97
N LYS A 12 -85.02 -27.84 -73.67
CA LYS A 12 -85.40 -26.63 -72.92
C LYS A 12 -84.70 -25.39 -73.47
N GLY A 13 -83.40 -25.49 -73.79
CA GLY A 13 -82.63 -24.43 -74.44
C GLY A 13 -83.22 -24.04 -75.80
N GLY A 14 -83.53 -25.01 -76.66
CA GLY A 14 -84.16 -24.77 -77.95
C GLY A 14 -85.54 -24.12 -77.85
N ARG A 15 -86.36 -24.53 -76.85
CA ARG A 15 -87.66 -23.90 -76.56
C ARG A 15 -87.52 -22.46 -76.06
N VAL A 16 -86.51 -22.16 -75.24
CA VAL A 16 -86.25 -20.79 -74.75
C VAL A 16 -85.75 -19.89 -75.88
N ILE A 17 -84.83 -20.39 -76.72
CA ILE A 17 -84.35 -19.67 -77.90
C ILE A 17 -85.50 -19.35 -78.85
N ASN A 18 -86.33 -20.34 -79.18
CA ASN A 18 -87.47 -20.13 -80.07
C ASN A 18 -88.58 -19.25 -79.46
N ARG A 19 -88.66 -19.15 -78.13
CA ARG A 19 -89.67 -18.31 -77.46
C ARG A 19 -89.21 -16.85 -77.35
N TYR A 20 -87.94 -16.61 -77.04
CA TYR A 20 -87.46 -15.29 -76.65
C TYR A 20 -86.48 -14.66 -77.64
N PHE A 21 -85.86 -15.48 -78.50
CA PHE A 21 -84.77 -15.05 -79.39
C PHE A 21 -85.00 -15.45 -80.85
N ARG A 22 -86.21 -15.88 -81.22
CA ARG A 22 -86.58 -16.26 -82.60
C ARG A 22 -86.34 -15.13 -83.60
N VAL A 23 -86.58 -13.89 -83.17
CA VAL A 23 -86.32 -12.65 -83.94
C VAL A 23 -84.84 -12.46 -84.29
N LEU A 24 -83.93 -13.16 -83.61
CA LEU A 24 -82.48 -13.08 -83.87
C LEU A 24 -82.00 -14.19 -84.82
N LEU A 25 -82.87 -15.09 -85.27
CA LEU A 25 -82.56 -16.05 -86.33
C LEU A 25 -82.62 -15.34 -87.67
N THR A 26 -81.68 -15.61 -88.56
CA THR A 26 -81.75 -15.14 -89.95
C THR A 26 -82.97 -15.78 -90.62
N ASP A 27 -83.72 -15.03 -91.43
CA ASP A 27 -84.96 -15.50 -92.08
C ASP A 27 -84.76 -16.87 -92.77
N ASP A 28 -83.61 -17.07 -93.41
CA ASP A 28 -83.22 -18.34 -94.06
C ASP A 28 -83.23 -19.57 -93.12
N LEU A 29 -82.90 -19.38 -91.85
CA LEU A 29 -82.80 -20.45 -90.83
C LEU A 29 -84.12 -20.66 -90.07
N ASP A 30 -84.97 -19.64 -89.92
CA ASP A 30 -86.30 -19.77 -89.30
C ASP A 30 -87.30 -20.44 -90.25
N ASP A 31 -87.12 -20.27 -91.57
CA ASP A 31 -87.94 -20.94 -92.59
C ASP A 31 -87.52 -22.40 -92.85
N GLU A 32 -86.23 -22.74 -92.77
CA GLU A 32 -85.73 -24.11 -92.94
C GLU A 32 -86.07 -25.03 -91.75
N LEU A 33 -86.06 -24.48 -90.54
CA LEU A 33 -86.15 -25.25 -89.31
C LEU A 33 -87.50 -25.00 -88.65
N GLY A 34 -88.43 -25.95 -88.78
CA GLY A 34 -89.73 -25.91 -88.10
C GLY A 34 -89.63 -25.87 -86.56
N GLY A 35 -90.68 -26.26 -85.83
CA GLY A 35 -90.69 -26.15 -84.36
C GLY A 35 -89.51 -26.87 -83.64
N PRO A 36 -89.08 -26.42 -82.44
CA PRO A 36 -87.87 -26.91 -81.74
C PRO A 36 -87.83 -28.40 -81.42
N SER A 37 -88.99 -29.07 -81.42
CA SER A 37 -89.13 -30.51 -81.25
C SER A 37 -88.72 -31.33 -82.49
N ARG A 38 -88.45 -30.67 -83.62
CA ARG A 38 -88.00 -31.27 -84.89
C ARG A 38 -86.53 -31.00 -85.22
N TRP A 39 -85.82 -30.24 -84.38
CA TRP A 39 -84.42 -29.88 -84.62
C TRP A 39 -83.48 -31.06 -84.32
N SER A 40 -82.62 -31.41 -85.29
CA SER A 40 -81.51 -32.33 -85.04
C SER A 40 -80.42 -31.66 -84.18
N GLU A 41 -79.47 -32.42 -83.65
CA GLU A 41 -78.35 -31.84 -82.90
C GLU A 41 -77.50 -30.86 -83.73
N GLN A 42 -77.40 -31.08 -85.05
CA GLN A 42 -76.72 -30.15 -85.96
C GLN A 42 -77.53 -28.86 -86.14
N ASP A 43 -78.86 -28.95 -86.20
CA ASP A 43 -79.76 -27.79 -86.30
C ASP A 43 -79.75 -26.96 -85.02
N LYS A 44 -79.78 -27.63 -83.85
CA LYS A 44 -79.65 -26.96 -82.54
C LYS A 44 -78.32 -26.20 -82.43
N LYS A 45 -77.24 -26.78 -82.94
CA LYS A 45 -75.91 -26.14 -82.93
C LYS A 45 -75.88 -24.95 -83.88
N ARG A 46 -76.45 -25.07 -85.09
CA ARG A 46 -76.59 -23.96 -86.06
C ARG A 46 -77.43 -22.82 -85.51
N VAL A 47 -78.57 -23.13 -84.88
CA VAL A 47 -79.44 -22.16 -84.21
C VAL A 47 -78.72 -21.48 -83.05
N TYR A 48 -78.00 -22.24 -82.22
CA TYR A 48 -77.22 -21.67 -81.11
C TYR A 48 -76.10 -20.75 -81.62
N GLU A 49 -75.35 -21.17 -82.64
CA GLU A 49 -74.29 -20.36 -83.25
C GLU A 49 -74.85 -19.11 -83.94
N ALA A 50 -75.97 -19.22 -84.65
CA ALA A 50 -76.66 -18.10 -85.27
C ALA A 50 -77.09 -17.08 -84.21
N VAL A 51 -77.81 -17.53 -83.18
CA VAL A 51 -78.25 -16.67 -82.06
C VAL A 51 -77.06 -16.11 -81.31
N TRP A 52 -75.97 -16.85 -81.12
CA TRP A 52 -74.75 -16.36 -80.47
C TRP A 52 -74.00 -15.30 -81.30
N MET A 53 -74.15 -15.34 -82.63
CA MET A 53 -73.56 -14.36 -83.54
C MET A 53 -74.43 -13.11 -83.71
N THR A 54 -75.76 -13.25 -83.72
CA THR A 54 -76.71 -12.13 -83.90
C THR A 54 -77.13 -11.47 -82.60
N SER A 55 -77.22 -12.23 -81.51
CA SER A 55 -77.19 -11.63 -80.18
C SER A 55 -75.77 -11.11 -79.96
N TYR A 56 -75.63 -9.93 -79.37
CA TYR A 56 -74.34 -9.31 -79.01
C TYR A 56 -73.52 -10.16 -78.00
N ALA A 57 -73.71 -11.47 -77.90
CA ALA A 57 -73.12 -12.39 -76.96
C ALA A 57 -71.59 -12.47 -77.07
N LYS A 58 -71.01 -12.40 -78.28
CA LYS A 58 -69.54 -12.31 -78.44
C LYS A 58 -68.97 -11.03 -77.81
N ASP A 59 -69.60 -9.89 -78.09
CA ASP A 59 -69.18 -8.61 -77.53
C ASP A 59 -69.46 -8.53 -76.03
N PHE A 60 -70.59 -9.05 -75.57
CA PHE A 60 -70.91 -9.17 -74.15
C PHE A 60 -69.91 -10.05 -73.41
N GLN A 61 -69.53 -11.22 -73.96
CA GLN A 61 -68.54 -12.10 -73.32
C GLN A 61 -67.14 -11.47 -73.33
N LYS A 62 -66.75 -10.80 -74.42
CA LYS A 62 -65.48 -10.06 -74.50
C LYS A 62 -65.45 -8.92 -73.49
N ASN A 63 -66.52 -8.13 -73.42
CA ASN A 63 -66.67 -7.03 -72.47
C ASN A 63 -66.75 -7.52 -71.03
N LEU A 64 -67.42 -8.64 -70.76
CA LEU A 64 -67.45 -9.27 -69.44
C LEU A 64 -66.07 -9.78 -69.03
N LYS A 65 -65.34 -10.45 -69.93
CA LYS A 65 -63.95 -10.87 -69.66
C LYS A 65 -63.05 -9.67 -69.41
N GLN A 66 -63.18 -8.60 -70.19
CA GLN A 66 -62.40 -7.38 -70.00
C GLN A 66 -62.79 -6.67 -68.70
N HIS A 67 -64.08 -6.62 -68.35
CA HIS A 67 -64.60 -6.06 -67.12
C HIS A 67 -64.10 -6.86 -65.90
N ILE A 68 -64.17 -8.19 -65.93
CA ILE A 68 -63.57 -9.04 -64.90
C ILE A 68 -62.06 -8.81 -64.82
N LYS A 69 -61.34 -8.77 -65.95
CA LYS A 69 -59.89 -8.55 -65.95
C LYS A 69 -59.52 -7.18 -65.36
N ASN A 70 -60.31 -6.15 -65.62
CA ASN A 70 -60.05 -4.79 -65.16
C ASN A 70 -60.48 -4.58 -63.69
N HIS A 71 -61.60 -5.16 -63.26
CA HIS A 71 -62.23 -4.85 -61.96
C HIS A 71 -62.16 -5.97 -60.91
N LEU A 72 -61.90 -7.22 -61.29
CA LEU A 72 -61.65 -8.29 -60.31
C LEU A 72 -60.42 -8.00 -59.42
N PRO A 73 -59.31 -7.45 -59.94
CA PRO A 73 -58.20 -7.00 -59.10
C PRO A 73 -58.66 -5.97 -58.05
N GLU A 74 -59.53 -5.02 -58.42
CA GLU A 74 -60.09 -3.99 -57.52
C GLU A 74 -60.92 -4.61 -56.38
N LEU A 75 -61.53 -5.77 -56.59
CA LEU A 75 -62.30 -6.50 -55.57
C LEU A 75 -61.46 -7.42 -54.67
N VAL A 76 -60.48 -8.11 -55.26
CA VAL A 76 -59.73 -9.18 -54.58
C VAL A 76 -58.47 -8.66 -53.87
N ILE A 77 -57.78 -7.67 -54.44
CA ILE A 77 -56.58 -7.09 -53.84
C ILE A 77 -56.85 -6.47 -52.46
N PRO A 78 -57.94 -5.69 -52.23
CA PRO A 78 -58.27 -5.18 -50.90
C PRO A 78 -58.47 -6.29 -49.87
N GLN A 79 -59.17 -7.36 -50.24
CA GLN A 79 -59.44 -8.48 -49.33
C GLN A 79 -58.16 -9.23 -48.96
N ILE A 80 -57.23 -9.41 -49.91
CA ILE A 80 -55.92 -10.01 -49.66
C ILE A 80 -55.08 -9.10 -48.75
N ILE A 81 -55.07 -7.77 -48.99
CA ILE A 81 -54.35 -6.79 -48.17
C ILE A 81 -54.93 -6.75 -46.74
N ASP A 82 -56.25 -6.75 -46.58
CA ASP A 82 -56.89 -6.78 -45.25
C ASP A 82 -56.65 -8.10 -44.51
N GLY A 83 -56.69 -9.23 -45.22
CA GLY A 83 -56.34 -10.54 -44.67
C GLY A 83 -54.87 -10.61 -44.23
N PHE A 84 -53.97 -9.98 -44.99
CA PHE A 84 -52.57 -9.83 -44.63
C PHE A 84 -52.39 -8.92 -43.41
N LYS A 85 -53.00 -7.73 -43.39
CA LYS A 85 -52.99 -6.80 -42.24
C LYS A 85 -53.48 -7.50 -40.95
N LYS A 86 -54.60 -8.23 -40.99
CA LYS A 86 -55.10 -8.97 -39.82
C LYS A 86 -54.15 -10.06 -39.31
N LYS A 87 -53.42 -10.74 -40.19
CA LYS A 87 -52.47 -11.79 -39.80
C LYS A 87 -51.18 -11.27 -39.16
N ILE A 88 -50.80 -10.04 -39.48
CA ILE A 88 -49.58 -9.40 -38.96
C ILE A 88 -49.86 -8.47 -37.77
N THR A 89 -51.13 -8.19 -37.46
CA THR A 89 -51.53 -7.50 -36.24
C THR A 89 -51.35 -8.40 -35.03
N ILE A 90 -50.80 -7.86 -33.96
CA ILE A 90 -50.57 -8.59 -32.72
C ILE A 90 -51.91 -8.69 -31.96
N PRO A 91 -52.33 -9.91 -31.54
CA PRO A 91 -53.64 -10.13 -30.92
C PRO A 91 -53.91 -9.34 -29.63
N GLU A 92 -52.86 -8.91 -28.94
CA GLU A 92 -52.91 -8.33 -27.60
C GLU A 92 -52.78 -6.80 -27.58
N ALA A 93 -52.52 -6.17 -28.73
CA ALA A 93 -52.07 -4.77 -28.79
C ALA A 93 -52.94 -3.88 -29.70
N ASP A 94 -54.25 -4.15 -29.81
CA ASP A 94 -55.29 -3.38 -30.53
C ASP A 94 -54.75 -2.38 -31.58
N ASN A 95 -54.57 -2.85 -32.82
CA ASN A 95 -54.05 -2.15 -34.01
C ASN A 95 -52.52 -2.00 -34.15
N GLN A 96 -51.69 -2.65 -33.34
CA GLN A 96 -50.25 -2.74 -33.61
C GLN A 96 -49.88 -3.92 -34.51
N ASN A 97 -49.14 -3.65 -35.59
CA ASN A 97 -48.55 -4.70 -36.42
C ASN A 97 -47.19 -5.18 -35.85
N CYS A 98 -46.76 -6.36 -36.26
CA CYS A 98 -45.52 -7.00 -35.81
C CYS A 98 -44.25 -6.17 -36.08
N VAL A 99 -44.26 -5.29 -37.08
CA VAL A 99 -43.11 -4.42 -37.41
C VAL A 99 -43.01 -3.26 -36.44
N VAL A 100 -44.12 -2.58 -36.13
CA VAL A 100 -44.17 -1.49 -35.14
C VAL A 100 -43.78 -2.01 -33.76
N TRP A 101 -44.28 -3.17 -33.36
CA TRP A 101 -43.87 -3.81 -32.12
C TRP A 101 -42.38 -4.17 -32.13
N GLY A 102 -41.88 -4.77 -33.22
CA GLY A 102 -40.45 -5.06 -33.36
C GLY A 102 -39.56 -3.82 -33.24
N LEU A 103 -39.97 -2.69 -33.84
CA LEU A 103 -39.29 -1.40 -33.69
C LEU A 103 -39.28 -0.91 -32.24
N GLN A 104 -40.41 -1.01 -31.54
CA GLN A 104 -40.51 -0.64 -30.12
C GLN A 104 -39.64 -1.53 -29.25
N THR A 105 -39.63 -2.85 -29.48
CA THR A 105 -38.78 -3.80 -28.76
C THR A 105 -37.29 -3.52 -29.00
N ILE A 106 -36.88 -3.25 -30.25
CA ILE A 106 -35.49 -2.91 -30.56
C ILE A 106 -35.08 -1.60 -29.89
N ASN A 107 -35.94 -0.57 -29.93
CA ASN A 107 -35.66 0.70 -29.25
C ASN A 107 -35.61 0.54 -27.72
N ALA A 108 -36.48 -0.29 -27.13
CA ALA A 108 -36.44 -0.61 -25.71
C ALA A 108 -35.13 -1.34 -25.34
N GLU A 109 -34.67 -2.29 -26.16
CA GLU A 109 -33.41 -2.99 -25.94
C GLU A 109 -32.20 -2.06 -26.11
N MET A 110 -32.22 -1.14 -27.08
CA MET A 110 -31.20 -0.10 -27.24
C MET A 110 -31.13 0.83 -26.01
N ASN A 111 -32.28 1.26 -25.49
CA ASN A 111 -32.34 2.06 -24.27
C ASN A 111 -31.83 1.29 -23.06
N SER A 112 -32.25 0.03 -22.89
CA SER A 112 -31.75 -0.84 -21.82
C SER A 112 -30.24 -1.08 -21.89
N SER A 113 -29.70 -1.27 -23.10
CA SER A 113 -28.25 -1.39 -23.32
C SER A 113 -27.50 -0.12 -22.93
N LYS A 114 -28.06 1.05 -23.25
CA LYS A 114 -27.50 2.35 -22.83
C LYS A 114 -27.53 2.53 -21.32
N GLU A 115 -28.65 2.20 -20.67
CA GLU A 115 -28.77 2.25 -19.20
C GLU A 115 -27.76 1.33 -18.51
N LYS A 116 -27.55 0.12 -19.03
CA LYS A 116 -26.54 -0.83 -18.52
C LYS A 116 -25.12 -0.26 -18.65
N TYR A 117 -24.79 0.36 -19.78
CA TYR A 117 -23.49 1.02 -19.98
C TYR A 117 -23.29 2.19 -19.01
N GLU A 118 -24.28 3.08 -18.88
CA GLU A 118 -24.21 4.21 -17.94
C GLU A 118 -24.15 3.76 -16.47
N ALA A 119 -24.80 2.65 -16.12
CA ALA A 119 -24.69 2.04 -14.80
C ALA A 119 -23.28 1.47 -14.56
N GLU A 120 -22.67 0.82 -15.56
CA GLU A 120 -21.30 0.30 -15.45
C GLU A 120 -20.28 1.43 -15.32
N CYS A 121 -20.43 2.53 -16.08
CA CYS A 121 -19.58 3.72 -15.94
C CYS A 121 -19.65 4.31 -14.53
N ARG A 122 -20.87 4.50 -13.99
CA ARG A 122 -21.05 4.98 -12.60
C ARG A 122 -20.43 4.05 -11.57
N ASN A 123 -20.55 2.74 -11.76
CA ASN A 123 -19.92 1.76 -10.89
C ASN A 123 -18.38 1.87 -10.91
N LEU A 124 -17.79 2.07 -12.09
CA LEU A 124 -16.34 2.29 -12.22
C LEU A 124 -15.89 3.61 -11.56
N GLU A 125 -16.66 4.69 -11.67
CA GLU A 125 -16.39 5.97 -10.98
C GLU A 125 -16.46 5.82 -9.45
N GLU A 126 -17.46 5.11 -8.93
CA GLU A 126 -17.55 4.81 -7.48
C GLU A 126 -16.37 3.96 -7.00
N ILE A 127 -15.93 2.99 -7.80
CA ILE A 127 -14.75 2.18 -7.50
C ILE A 127 -13.50 3.07 -7.42
N GLU A 128 -13.32 3.99 -8.37
CA GLU A 128 -12.20 4.92 -8.36
C GLU A 128 -12.16 5.76 -7.07
N GLN A 129 -13.31 6.32 -6.67
CA GLN A 129 -13.42 7.12 -5.45
C GLN A 129 -13.10 6.29 -4.20
N LYS A 130 -13.68 5.09 -4.07
CA LYS A 130 -13.43 4.19 -2.93
C LYS A 130 -11.95 3.79 -2.83
N LEU A 131 -11.30 3.53 -3.96
CA LEU A 131 -9.87 3.22 -4.01
C LEU A 131 -9.03 4.43 -3.56
N ASP A 132 -9.33 5.64 -4.02
CA ASP A 132 -8.57 6.84 -3.64
C ASP A 132 -8.77 7.21 -2.16
N GLU A 133 -9.99 7.10 -1.63
CA GLU A 133 -10.29 7.31 -0.21
C GLU A 133 -9.53 6.32 0.68
N GLN A 134 -9.61 5.02 0.37
CA GLN A 134 -8.92 3.98 1.14
C GLN A 134 -7.40 4.16 1.10
N ARG A 135 -6.87 4.52 -0.07
CA ARG A 135 -5.45 4.84 -0.27
C ARG A 135 -5.00 5.99 0.62
N LYS A 136 -5.70 7.14 0.56
CA LYS A 136 -5.38 8.33 1.37
C LYS A 136 -5.42 8.01 2.86
N LYS A 137 -6.48 7.33 3.31
CA LYS A 137 -6.64 6.92 4.72
C LYS A 137 -5.49 6.01 5.17
N SER A 138 -5.11 5.04 4.34
CA SER A 138 -4.04 4.10 4.63
C SER A 138 -2.67 4.80 4.72
N ALA A 139 -2.33 5.63 3.73
CA ALA A 139 -1.06 6.35 3.70
C ALA A 139 -0.94 7.35 4.86
N GLN A 140 -1.98 8.17 5.07
CA GLN A 140 -1.99 9.21 6.09
C GLN A 140 -1.76 8.64 7.49
N MET A 141 -2.34 7.48 7.79
CA MET A 141 -2.17 6.82 9.08
C MET A 141 -0.69 6.52 9.41
N LEU A 142 0.05 5.90 8.49
CA LEU A 142 1.45 5.53 8.75
C LEU A 142 2.36 6.76 8.73
N LEU A 143 2.11 7.70 7.80
CA LEU A 143 2.85 8.96 7.72
C LEU A 143 2.66 9.82 9.00
N GLU A 144 1.44 9.92 9.52
CA GLU A 144 1.16 10.67 10.76
C GLU A 144 1.95 10.14 11.95
N LEU A 145 1.98 8.81 12.15
CA LEU A 145 2.73 8.19 13.23
C LEU A 145 4.22 8.52 13.14
N PHE A 146 4.83 8.24 11.99
CA PHE A 146 6.27 8.41 11.85
C PHE A 146 6.68 9.89 11.81
N ASN A 147 5.83 10.79 11.33
CA ASN A 147 6.06 12.23 11.43
C ASN A 147 6.03 12.71 12.89
N ARG A 148 5.07 12.28 13.71
CA ARG A 148 5.04 12.59 15.15
C ARG A 148 6.30 12.09 15.86
N ILE A 149 6.72 10.86 15.55
CA ILE A 149 7.96 10.28 16.10
C ILE A 149 9.18 11.13 15.68
N ALA A 150 9.26 11.54 14.42
CA ALA A 150 10.34 12.39 13.92
C ALA A 150 10.32 13.80 14.54
N GLU A 151 9.14 14.36 14.82
CA GLU A 151 8.98 15.65 15.50
C GLU A 151 9.41 15.55 16.97
N ALA A 152 8.96 14.52 17.69
CA ALA A 152 9.38 14.25 19.06
C ALA A 152 10.91 14.13 19.19
N MET A 153 11.58 13.56 18.18
CA MET A 153 13.04 13.46 18.11
C MET A 153 13.76 14.77 17.77
N LYS A 154 13.06 15.75 17.17
CA LYS A 154 13.61 17.08 16.86
C LYS A 154 13.44 18.08 18.01
N GLU A 155 12.36 17.95 18.79
CA GLU A 155 12.00 18.89 19.84
C GLU A 155 12.93 18.86 21.06
N THR A 156 13.48 17.68 21.38
CA THR A 156 14.25 17.48 22.61
C THR A 156 15.46 16.60 22.36
N THR A 157 16.51 16.84 23.14
CA THR A 157 17.70 16.00 23.19
C THR A 157 17.74 15.16 24.47
N GLU A 158 16.72 15.27 25.32
CA GLU A 158 16.59 14.48 26.54
C GLU A 158 16.03 13.08 26.24
N SER A 159 16.83 12.07 26.52
CA SER A 159 16.51 10.65 26.32
C SER A 159 15.17 10.22 26.90
N SER A 160 14.92 10.61 28.15
CA SER A 160 13.71 10.25 28.90
C SER A 160 12.47 10.81 28.24
N GLU A 161 12.53 12.05 27.75
CA GLU A 161 11.41 12.70 27.09
C GLU A 161 11.12 12.08 25.73
N ILE A 162 12.14 11.82 24.91
CA ILE A 162 11.99 11.10 23.62
C ILE A 162 11.31 9.75 23.86
N ARG A 163 11.77 9.01 24.87
CA ARG A 163 11.22 7.69 25.19
C ARG A 163 9.73 7.76 25.52
N ILE A 164 9.35 8.70 26.37
CA ILE A 164 7.95 8.85 26.79
C ILE A 164 7.09 9.24 25.60
N LYS A 165 7.48 10.28 24.85
CA LYS A 165 6.73 10.75 23.66
C LYS A 165 6.56 9.65 22.61
N VAL A 166 7.65 9.00 22.20
CA VAL A 166 7.60 7.94 21.18
C VAL A 166 6.78 6.74 21.68
N HIS A 167 6.87 6.38 22.96
CA HIS A 167 6.05 5.31 23.53
C HIS A 167 4.56 5.66 23.54
N GLU A 168 4.21 6.89 23.92
CA GLU A 168 2.84 7.39 23.92
C GLU A 168 2.27 7.46 22.49
N ASP A 169 3.03 7.96 21.53
CA ASP A 169 2.64 8.01 20.11
C ASP A 169 2.33 6.61 19.56
N LEU A 170 3.20 5.63 19.86
CA LEU A 170 3.00 4.24 19.46
C LEU A 170 1.77 3.62 20.12
N LYS A 171 1.52 3.94 21.39
CA LYS A 171 0.36 3.44 22.14
C LYS A 171 -0.95 4.04 21.62
N GLU A 172 -1.01 5.35 21.43
CA GLU A 172 -2.17 6.04 20.86
C GLU A 172 -2.49 5.51 19.47
N PHE A 173 -1.45 5.26 18.65
CA PHE A 173 -1.61 4.63 17.35
C PHE A 173 -2.22 3.22 17.45
N HIS A 174 -1.77 2.41 18.41
CA HIS A 174 -2.36 1.08 18.64
C HIS A 174 -3.85 1.16 18.97
N GLU A 175 -4.22 2.04 19.89
CA GLU A 175 -5.59 2.22 20.37
C GLU A 175 -6.52 2.74 19.26
N LYS A 176 -6.02 3.66 18.42
CA LYS A 176 -6.79 4.26 17.31
C LYS A 176 -6.99 3.30 16.13
N TYR A 177 -6.08 2.34 15.93
CA TYR A 177 -6.03 1.50 14.73
C TYR A 177 -5.97 -0.01 15.04
N GLU A 178 -6.77 -0.46 16.01
CA GLU A 178 -6.85 -1.84 16.55
C GLU A 178 -7.01 -2.96 15.49
N ASN A 179 -7.47 -2.63 14.27
CA ASN A 179 -7.74 -3.59 13.18
C ASN A 179 -6.57 -3.86 12.22
N ILE A 180 -5.37 -3.33 12.50
CA ILE A 180 -4.23 -3.40 11.59
C ILE A 180 -3.24 -4.43 12.10
N ALA A 181 -2.77 -5.34 11.26
CA ALA A 181 -1.81 -6.39 11.66
C ALA A 181 -0.38 -5.83 11.85
N LEU A 182 -0.25 -4.60 12.36
CA LEU A 182 1.00 -4.00 12.76
C LEU A 182 1.28 -4.35 14.22
N ASN A 183 2.32 -5.16 14.43
CA ASN A 183 2.80 -5.45 15.78
C ASN A 183 3.65 -4.27 16.28
N ILE A 184 3.04 -3.39 17.08
CA ILE A 184 3.70 -2.19 17.61
C ILE A 184 4.81 -2.53 18.62
N GLU A 185 4.77 -3.72 19.23
CA GLU A 185 5.88 -4.21 20.05
C GLU A 185 7.19 -4.32 19.24
N ASP A 186 7.11 -4.58 17.93
CA ASP A 186 8.29 -4.60 17.07
C ASP A 186 8.92 -3.21 16.93
N LEU A 187 8.14 -2.12 17.11
CA LEU A 187 8.60 -0.73 17.01
C LEU A 187 9.18 -0.19 18.32
N ARG A 188 9.21 -0.96 19.41
CA ARG A 188 9.85 -0.53 20.67
C ARG A 188 11.32 -0.19 20.49
N VAL A 189 11.96 -0.80 19.49
CA VAL A 189 13.34 -0.49 19.08
C VAL A 189 13.55 0.98 18.74
N LEU A 190 12.51 1.74 18.39
CA LEU A 190 12.61 3.19 18.10
C LEU A 190 12.96 4.04 19.32
N TYR A 191 12.74 3.51 20.54
CA TYR A 191 13.05 4.23 21.78
C TYR A 191 13.88 3.42 22.79
N THR A 192 14.02 2.10 22.62
CA THR A 192 14.83 1.27 23.52
C THR A 192 16.31 1.23 23.17
N TRP A 193 16.70 1.67 21.98
CA TRP A 193 18.10 1.65 21.52
C TRP A 193 19.03 2.34 22.52
N MET A 194 18.58 3.41 23.19
CA MET A 194 19.42 4.12 24.14
C MET A 194 19.72 3.32 25.40
N ASP A 195 18.73 2.60 25.95
CA ASP A 195 18.97 1.68 27.07
C ASP A 195 20.01 0.63 26.71
N ILE A 196 19.96 0.16 25.47
CA ILE A 196 20.87 -0.86 24.98
C ILE A 196 22.29 -0.29 24.85
N LEU A 197 22.46 0.92 24.31
CA LEU A 197 23.77 1.58 24.26
C LEU A 197 24.34 1.81 25.66
N THR A 198 23.55 2.39 26.57
CA THR A 198 23.97 2.69 27.94
C THR A 198 24.30 1.41 28.72
N LYS A 199 23.45 0.38 28.63
CA LYS A 199 23.69 -0.91 29.28
C LYS A 199 24.91 -1.63 28.71
N THR A 200 25.12 -1.56 27.39
CA THR A 200 26.29 -2.19 26.76
C THR A 200 27.58 -1.52 27.22
N ALA A 201 27.60 -0.18 27.30
CA ALA A 201 28.75 0.55 27.82
C ALA A 201 28.96 0.32 29.32
N GLY A 202 27.89 0.29 30.12
CA GLY A 202 27.94 -0.02 31.55
C GLY A 202 28.51 -1.41 31.83
N ASN A 203 27.98 -2.44 31.17
CA ASN A 203 28.50 -3.80 31.28
C ASN A 203 29.98 -3.89 30.87
N PHE A 204 30.40 -3.14 29.85
CA PHE A 204 31.80 -3.08 29.45
C PHE A 204 32.68 -2.46 30.52
N PHE A 205 32.23 -1.39 31.17
CA PHE A 205 32.94 -0.81 32.31
C PHE A 205 32.99 -1.73 33.51
N GLU A 206 31.92 -2.50 33.77
CA GLU A 206 31.90 -3.52 34.82
C GLU A 206 32.92 -4.64 34.57
N GLU A 207 33.04 -5.14 33.33
CA GLU A 207 34.08 -6.14 32.94
C GLU A 207 35.49 -5.62 33.27
N ILE A 208 35.75 -4.33 33.06
CA ILE A 208 37.05 -3.69 33.32
C ILE A 208 37.25 -3.43 34.81
N ALA A 209 36.22 -2.94 35.50
CA ALA A 209 36.24 -2.70 36.93
C ALA A 209 36.56 -4.00 37.70
N GLN A 210 35.90 -5.11 37.34
CA GLN A 210 36.17 -6.43 37.93
C GLN A 210 37.61 -6.88 37.72
N ALA A 211 38.20 -6.62 36.56
CA ALA A 211 39.60 -6.93 36.27
C ALA A 211 40.56 -6.13 37.18
N LEU A 212 40.29 -4.83 37.36
CA LEU A 212 41.09 -3.96 38.22
C LEU A 212 40.96 -4.30 39.70
N ASP A 213 39.75 -4.63 40.17
CA ASP A 213 39.48 -5.01 41.56
C ASP A 213 40.12 -6.35 41.93
N SER A 214 40.00 -7.34 41.04
CA SER A 214 40.58 -8.67 41.27
C SER A 214 42.07 -8.76 40.96
N GLY A 215 42.65 -7.77 40.27
CA GLY A 215 44.03 -7.80 39.76
C GLY A 215 44.26 -8.92 38.74
N ARG A 216 43.24 -9.26 37.95
CA ARG A 216 43.28 -10.30 36.91
C ARG A 216 43.20 -9.69 35.52
N PRO A 217 43.57 -10.43 34.46
CA PRO A 217 43.30 -10.01 33.10
C PRO A 217 41.79 -9.74 32.89
N ILE A 218 41.48 -8.85 31.95
CA ILE A 218 40.09 -8.55 31.59
C ILE A 218 39.48 -9.80 30.95
N GLU A 219 38.40 -10.29 31.54
CA GLU A 219 37.59 -11.40 31.03
C GLU A 219 36.17 -10.89 30.80
N GLY A 220 35.65 -11.01 29.59
CA GLY A 220 34.38 -10.38 29.26
C GLY A 220 33.97 -10.54 27.82
N LYS A 221 32.69 -10.83 27.58
CA LYS A 221 32.18 -11.02 26.22
C LYS A 221 32.28 -9.73 25.40
N ILE A 222 32.11 -8.57 26.04
CA ILE A 222 32.15 -7.30 25.32
C ILE A 222 33.60 -6.95 24.98
N PHE A 223 34.50 -7.05 25.96
CA PHE A 223 35.94 -6.88 25.74
C PHE A 223 36.49 -7.83 24.67
N ASP A 224 36.16 -9.11 24.70
CA ASP A 224 36.63 -10.10 23.71
C ASP A 224 36.13 -9.80 22.29
N SER A 225 35.00 -9.10 22.18
CA SER A 225 34.39 -8.72 20.91
C SER A 225 35.02 -7.48 20.25
N LEU A 226 35.95 -6.80 20.96
CA LEU A 226 36.69 -5.66 20.44
C LEU A 226 37.72 -6.07 19.37
N PRO A 227 38.02 -5.18 18.41
CA PRO A 227 39.08 -5.45 17.45
C PRO A 227 40.43 -5.62 18.15
N SER A 228 41.33 -6.38 17.53
CA SER A 228 42.61 -6.79 18.14
C SER A 228 43.48 -5.60 18.55
N ARG A 229 43.38 -4.47 17.84
CA ARG A 229 44.14 -3.24 18.12
C ARG A 229 43.72 -2.63 19.46
N GLU A 230 42.42 -2.50 19.71
CA GLU A 230 41.89 -1.91 20.94
C GLU A 230 42.12 -2.83 22.15
N ARG A 231 41.99 -4.15 21.97
CA ARG A 231 42.39 -5.11 23.02
C ARG A 231 43.87 -5.01 23.36
N ALA A 232 44.73 -4.89 22.34
CA ALA A 232 46.17 -4.69 22.51
C ALA A 232 46.53 -3.30 23.08
N SER A 233 45.63 -2.33 23.07
CA SER A 233 45.82 -1.03 23.71
C SER A 233 45.38 -1.05 25.17
N LEU A 234 44.23 -1.65 25.48
CA LEU A 234 43.64 -1.61 26.81
C LEU A 234 44.21 -2.69 27.74
N GLY A 235 44.37 -3.92 27.24
CA GLY A 235 44.84 -5.06 28.03
C GLY A 235 46.21 -4.84 28.70
N PRO A 236 47.25 -4.36 27.99
CA PRO A 236 48.55 -4.10 28.60
C PRO A 236 48.52 -3.03 29.68
N VAL A 237 47.67 -2.01 29.56
CA VAL A 237 47.56 -0.95 30.58
C VAL A 237 46.89 -1.49 31.85
N CYS A 238 45.88 -2.34 31.73
CA CYS A 238 45.32 -3.06 32.88
C CYS A 238 46.36 -4.00 33.53
N HIS A 239 47.21 -4.64 32.73
CA HIS A 239 48.31 -5.46 33.25
C HIS A 239 49.36 -4.62 33.99
N GLU A 240 49.70 -3.43 33.50
CA GLU A 240 50.57 -2.47 34.18
C GLU A 240 49.98 -2.06 35.55
N LEU A 241 48.68 -1.77 35.62
CA LEU A 241 47.99 -1.46 36.88
C LEU A 241 48.00 -2.65 37.86
N THR A 242 47.87 -3.87 37.35
CA THR A 242 48.00 -5.09 38.16
C THR A 242 49.41 -5.25 38.72
N TYR A 243 50.44 -5.03 37.89
CA TYR A 243 51.84 -5.09 38.30
C TYR A 243 52.20 -4.02 39.35
N LEU A 244 51.61 -2.83 39.24
CA LEU A 244 51.75 -1.74 40.23
C LEU A 244 50.95 -1.99 41.54
N GLU A 245 50.28 -3.13 41.64
CA GLU A 245 49.47 -3.58 42.76
C GLU A 245 48.29 -2.64 43.07
N TYR A 246 47.65 -2.07 42.03
CA TYR A 246 46.50 -1.19 42.18
C TYR A 246 45.38 -1.82 43.03
N HIS A 247 45.03 -3.09 42.76
CA HIS A 247 44.03 -3.86 43.52
C HIS A 247 44.27 -3.91 45.04
N LYS A 248 45.53 -3.79 45.50
CA LYS A 248 45.87 -3.74 46.94
C LYS A 248 45.90 -2.34 47.51
N LYS A 249 45.95 -1.32 46.65
CA LYS A 249 46.19 0.09 46.99
C LYS A 249 44.97 0.98 46.77
N GLN A 250 43.99 0.54 45.99
CA GLN A 250 42.73 1.24 45.78
C GLN A 250 42.06 1.62 47.12
N GLY A 251 41.46 2.82 47.16
CA GLY A 251 40.80 3.38 48.34
C GLY A 251 41.73 3.82 49.48
N LYS A 252 43.06 3.71 49.34
CA LYS A 252 44.02 4.07 50.40
C LYS A 252 44.54 5.49 50.25
N HIS A 253 44.65 6.17 51.39
CA HIS A 253 45.49 7.35 51.54
C HIS A 253 46.94 6.91 51.76
N ILE A 254 47.85 7.34 50.89
CA ILE A 254 49.28 7.04 50.98
C ILE A 254 50.05 8.35 51.20
N GLU A 255 50.81 8.40 52.31
CA GLU A 255 51.79 9.44 52.61
C GLU A 255 53.17 8.80 52.63
N THR A 256 54.06 9.17 51.70
CA THR A 256 55.39 8.59 51.63
C THR A 256 56.51 9.60 51.43
N ARG A 257 57.64 9.31 52.08
CA ARG A 257 58.92 10.00 51.91
C ARG A 257 59.93 9.22 51.08
N ASP A 258 59.68 7.94 50.84
CA ASP A 258 60.60 7.08 50.12
C ASP A 258 60.56 7.40 48.62
N ASP A 259 61.70 7.76 48.04
CA ASP A 259 61.76 8.19 46.63
C ASP A 259 61.33 7.08 45.66
N ASN A 260 61.52 5.81 46.03
CA ASN A 260 61.06 4.68 45.24
C ASN A 260 59.52 4.55 45.29
N GLU A 261 58.92 4.71 46.46
CA GLU A 261 57.46 4.72 46.61
C GLU A 261 56.82 5.93 45.93
N LYS A 262 57.43 7.13 46.02
CA LYS A 262 57.01 8.32 45.26
C LYS A 262 57.01 8.06 43.76
N LYS A 263 58.08 7.43 43.23
CA LYS A 263 58.16 7.05 41.81
C LYS A 263 57.04 6.07 41.43
N LYS A 264 56.76 5.07 42.26
CA LYS A 264 55.66 4.12 42.03
C LYS A 264 54.29 4.80 42.04
N LEU A 265 54.06 5.77 42.93
CA LEU A 265 52.81 6.55 42.95
C LEU A 265 52.62 7.37 41.67
N ARG A 266 53.68 8.00 41.16
CA ARG A 266 53.64 8.72 39.88
C ARG A 266 53.35 7.77 38.71
N GLN A 267 54.04 6.63 38.66
CA GLN A 267 53.80 5.60 37.66
C GLN A 267 52.37 5.07 37.71
N LEU A 268 51.81 4.88 38.90
CA LEU A 268 50.42 4.46 39.08
C LEU A 268 49.44 5.49 38.53
N ASN A 269 49.65 6.78 38.84
CA ASN A 269 48.81 7.85 38.32
C ASN A 269 48.91 7.97 36.79
N GLU A 270 50.11 7.86 36.23
CA GLU A 270 50.31 7.83 34.78
C GLU A 270 49.62 6.63 34.13
N ALA A 271 49.70 5.45 34.73
CA ALA A 271 49.04 4.23 34.24
C ALA A 271 47.51 4.37 34.27
N LEU A 272 46.93 4.97 35.32
CA LEU A 272 45.49 5.25 35.38
C LEU A 272 45.04 6.25 34.30
N ASN A 273 45.82 7.30 34.05
CA ASN A 273 45.52 8.24 32.96
C ASN A 273 45.65 7.61 31.57
N LYS A 274 46.67 6.75 31.36
CA LYS A 274 46.78 5.95 30.12
C LYS A 274 45.62 4.96 29.97
N HIS A 275 45.15 4.41 31.08
CA HIS A 275 44.00 3.51 31.11
C HIS A 275 42.75 4.26 30.66
N ALA A 276 42.48 5.43 31.22
CA ALA A 276 41.35 6.28 30.82
C ALA A 276 41.37 6.62 29.32
N ASN A 277 42.53 6.97 28.77
CA ASN A 277 42.69 7.22 27.34
C ASN A 277 42.40 5.97 26.48
N SER A 278 42.94 4.81 26.88
CA SER A 278 42.71 3.55 26.15
C SER A 278 41.26 3.10 26.26
N LEU A 279 40.64 3.31 27.42
CA LEU A 279 39.24 3.06 27.70
C LEU A 279 38.35 3.91 26.79
N ALA A 280 38.65 5.20 26.62
CA ALA A 280 37.89 6.10 25.76
C ALA A 280 37.84 5.58 24.32
N VAL A 281 38.98 5.17 23.76
CA VAL A 281 39.07 4.60 22.41
C VAL A 281 38.29 3.28 22.31
N ALA A 282 38.42 2.40 23.31
CA ALA A 282 37.71 1.13 23.33
C ALA A 282 36.18 1.34 23.43
N THR A 283 35.72 2.24 24.30
CA THR A 283 34.30 2.60 24.45
C THR A 283 33.72 3.16 23.16
N SER A 284 34.45 4.01 22.44
CA SER A 284 34.03 4.48 21.10
C SER A 284 33.76 3.30 20.15
N LYS A 285 34.57 2.23 20.19
CA LYS A 285 34.33 1.03 19.36
C LYS A 285 33.17 0.19 19.85
N VAL A 286 33.04 -0.01 21.16
CA VAL A 286 31.91 -0.74 21.76
C VAL A 286 30.60 -0.09 21.38
N ILE A 287 30.48 1.22 21.60
CA ILE A 287 29.23 1.96 21.34
C ILE A 287 28.96 2.07 19.86
N LYS A 288 29.98 2.28 19.01
CA LYS A 288 29.79 2.22 17.55
C LYS A 288 29.21 0.89 17.11
N LYS A 289 29.78 -0.22 17.57
CA LYS A 289 29.31 -1.57 17.22
C LYS A 289 27.88 -1.81 17.68
N ALA A 290 27.56 -1.43 18.93
CA ALA A 290 26.21 -1.53 19.46
C ALA A 290 25.22 -0.64 18.68
N ALA A 291 25.63 0.57 18.29
CA ALA A 291 24.81 1.47 17.51
C ALA A 291 24.51 0.93 16.11
N GLU A 292 25.48 0.31 15.43
CA GLU A 292 25.23 -0.34 14.13
C GLU A 292 24.29 -1.54 14.25
N GLN A 293 24.37 -2.32 15.33
CA GLN A 293 23.42 -3.40 15.60
C GLN A 293 22.00 -2.85 15.84
N GLU A 294 21.86 -1.77 16.59
CA GLU A 294 20.56 -1.13 16.81
C GLU A 294 20.01 -0.48 15.54
N LYS A 295 20.87 0.10 14.68
CA LYS A 295 20.46 0.58 13.36
C LYS A 295 19.85 -0.53 12.52
N GLU A 296 20.48 -1.71 12.48
CA GLU A 296 19.97 -2.87 11.76
C GLU A 296 18.65 -3.37 12.34
N ARG A 297 18.52 -3.41 13.68
CA ARG A 297 17.25 -3.79 14.34
C ARG A 297 16.11 -2.82 14.05
N ILE A 298 16.39 -1.51 14.11
CA ILE A 298 15.41 -0.47 13.78
C ILE A 298 15.02 -0.55 12.31
N TYR A 299 16.00 -0.67 11.42
CA TYR A 299 15.76 -0.88 10.00
C TYR A 299 14.84 -2.08 9.76
N ASN A 300 15.14 -3.22 10.36
CA ASN A 300 14.35 -4.44 10.21
C ASN A 300 12.92 -4.25 10.72
N ALA A 301 12.73 -3.55 11.84
CA ALA A 301 11.41 -3.25 12.39
C ALA A 301 10.61 -2.32 11.46
N ILE A 302 11.20 -1.21 11.02
CA ILE A 302 10.55 -0.25 10.10
C ILE A 302 10.23 -0.92 8.76
N ASN A 303 11.16 -1.67 8.19
CA ASN A 303 10.98 -2.38 6.92
C ASN A 303 9.92 -3.49 7.02
N LYS A 304 9.81 -4.16 8.18
CA LYS A 304 8.72 -5.10 8.43
C LYS A 304 7.38 -4.40 8.46
N VAL A 305 7.27 -3.29 9.20
CA VAL A 305 6.06 -2.47 9.30
C VAL A 305 5.63 -1.95 7.93
N SER A 306 6.57 -1.45 7.13
CA SER A 306 6.27 -0.95 5.80
C SER A 306 5.78 -2.05 4.86
N LYS A 307 6.44 -3.23 4.85
CA LYS A 307 6.02 -4.38 4.03
C LYS A 307 4.63 -4.89 4.42
N THR A 308 4.36 -4.98 5.72
CA THR A 308 3.03 -5.37 6.22
C THR A 308 1.98 -4.36 5.80
N HIS A 309 2.25 -3.06 5.98
CA HIS A 309 1.34 -2.00 5.58
C HIS A 309 1.02 -2.05 4.09
N LEU A 310 2.04 -2.15 3.23
CA LEU A 310 1.86 -2.25 1.78
C LEU A 310 1.04 -3.47 1.38
N ALA A 311 1.29 -4.63 1.99
CA ALA A 311 0.53 -5.85 1.73
C ALA A 311 -0.95 -5.69 2.12
N GLU A 312 -1.23 -5.05 3.26
CA GLU A 312 -2.60 -4.77 3.70
C GLU A 312 -3.31 -3.75 2.81
N SER A 313 -2.68 -2.62 2.47
CA SER A 313 -3.25 -1.63 1.55
C SER A 313 -3.63 -2.27 0.22
N TRP A 314 -2.79 -3.19 -0.28
CA TRP A 314 -3.05 -3.93 -1.51
C TRP A 314 -4.23 -4.91 -1.37
N LYS A 315 -4.29 -5.63 -0.25
CA LYS A 315 -5.39 -6.57 0.05
C LYS A 315 -6.72 -5.86 0.19
N GLU A 316 -6.77 -4.72 0.88
CA GLU A 316 -7.99 -3.92 1.02
C GLU A 316 -8.46 -3.38 -0.33
N ALA A 317 -7.55 -2.90 -1.17
CA ALA A 317 -7.90 -2.47 -2.52
C ALA A 317 -8.40 -3.62 -3.42
N GLN A 318 -7.83 -4.82 -3.30
CA GLN A 318 -8.35 -6.01 -3.98
C GLN A 318 -9.77 -6.37 -3.54
N LYS A 319 -10.14 -6.12 -2.27
CA LYS A 319 -11.54 -6.32 -1.82
C LYS A 319 -12.51 -5.33 -2.45
N ILE A 320 -12.06 -4.10 -2.75
CA ILE A 320 -12.88 -3.10 -3.43
C ILE A 320 -13.11 -3.52 -4.90
N VAL A 321 -12.11 -4.10 -5.56
CA VAL A 321 -12.24 -4.55 -6.96
C VAL A 321 -11.74 -5.98 -7.21
N PRO A 322 -12.48 -7.00 -6.74
CA PRO A 322 -12.06 -8.40 -6.87
C PRO A 322 -12.01 -8.89 -8.32
N LYS A 323 -12.71 -8.21 -9.24
CA LYS A 323 -12.83 -8.60 -10.66
C LYS A 323 -11.76 -8.00 -11.57
N LEU A 324 -11.00 -6.97 -11.14
CA LEU A 324 -10.00 -6.29 -12.00
C LEU A 324 -8.65 -7.01 -12.08
N GLY A 325 -8.43 -8.06 -11.27
CA GLY A 325 -7.23 -8.91 -11.35
C GLY A 325 -5.93 -8.13 -11.17
N PHE A 326 -5.75 -7.49 -10.01
CA PHE A 326 -4.54 -6.73 -9.69
C PHE A 326 -3.34 -7.67 -9.44
N SER A 327 -2.15 -7.25 -9.89
CA SER A 327 -0.89 -7.93 -9.66
C SER A 327 -0.48 -7.91 -8.19
N ILE A 328 0.57 -8.68 -7.84
CA ILE A 328 1.22 -8.66 -6.52
C ILE A 328 1.78 -7.25 -6.26
N PRO A 329 1.74 -6.73 -5.01
CA PRO A 329 2.38 -5.46 -4.66
C PRO A 329 3.85 -5.42 -5.11
N PRO A 330 4.37 -4.26 -5.57
CA PRO A 330 5.77 -4.12 -5.93
C PRO A 330 6.65 -4.42 -4.71
N ILE A 331 7.71 -5.18 -4.94
CA ILE A 331 8.73 -5.42 -3.93
C ILE A 331 9.53 -4.12 -3.80
N MET A 332 9.25 -3.36 -2.75
CA MET A 332 10.06 -2.21 -2.36
C MET A 332 10.89 -2.57 -1.15
N GLU A 333 12.19 -2.31 -1.27
CA GLU A 333 13.12 -2.38 -0.15
C GLU A 333 13.44 -0.97 0.30
N LEU A 334 13.37 -0.76 1.61
CA LEU A 334 13.77 0.49 2.22
C LEU A 334 15.30 0.60 2.15
N ASP A 335 15.81 1.73 1.69
CA ASP A 335 17.23 2.04 1.78
C ASP A 335 17.60 2.41 3.22
N ILE A 336 18.77 1.95 3.67
CA ILE A 336 19.32 2.37 4.97
C ILE A 336 19.87 3.79 4.83
N ALA A 337 19.53 4.68 5.77
CA ALA A 337 20.10 6.02 5.85
C ALA A 337 21.60 5.95 6.16
N GLU A 338 22.40 6.71 5.42
CA GLU A 338 23.82 6.86 5.73
C GLU A 338 23.98 7.55 7.08
N SER A 339 24.96 7.12 7.88
CA SER A 339 25.33 7.85 9.09
C SER A 339 26.75 7.56 9.51
N ASP A 340 27.37 8.57 10.13
CA ASP A 340 28.63 8.44 10.84
C ASP A 340 28.42 8.41 12.36
N LEU A 341 28.00 7.24 12.86
CA LEU A 341 27.83 6.98 14.30
C LEU A 341 29.18 6.70 14.99
N ASN A 342 30.11 7.65 14.85
CA ASN A 342 31.33 7.72 15.63
C ASN A 342 31.14 8.68 16.80
N PHE A 343 31.52 8.22 17.99
CA PHE A 343 31.42 9.01 19.22
C PHE A 343 32.80 9.13 19.85
N ASP A 344 33.24 10.36 20.07
CA ASP A 344 34.53 10.64 20.70
C ASP A 344 34.33 10.81 22.20
N TYR A 345 34.84 9.83 22.96
CA TYR A 345 34.83 9.89 24.43
C TYR A 345 36.15 10.44 24.95
N LYS A 346 36.07 11.03 26.14
CA LYS A 346 37.22 11.43 26.94
C LYS A 346 36.94 11.00 28.37
N PHE A 347 37.86 10.24 28.94
CA PHE A 347 37.78 9.82 30.33
C PHE A 347 38.98 10.33 31.11
N GLU A 348 38.74 10.65 32.37
CA GLU A 348 39.73 10.97 33.37
C GLU A 348 39.67 9.90 34.49
N ALA A 349 40.83 9.44 34.95
CA ALA A 349 40.94 8.43 36.01
C ALA A 349 42.16 8.65 36.94
N GLY A 350 42.88 9.76 36.77
CA GLY A 350 44.01 10.10 37.62
C GLY A 350 43.60 10.56 39.02
N PHE A 351 44.59 10.71 39.90
CA PHE A 351 44.41 11.25 41.24
C PHE A 351 45.37 12.39 41.55
N ASP A 352 44.99 13.21 42.52
CA ASP A 352 45.79 14.34 42.99
C ASP A 352 47.05 13.85 43.72
N LEU A 353 48.21 14.24 43.21
CA LEU A 353 49.50 14.06 43.88
C LEU A 353 49.95 15.38 44.49
N LYS A 354 49.93 15.48 45.82
CA LYS A 354 50.32 16.69 46.56
C LYS A 354 51.64 16.48 47.27
N THR A 355 52.63 17.34 47.01
CA THR A 355 53.88 17.34 47.77
C THR A 355 53.79 18.33 48.93
N ILE A 356 53.93 17.84 50.16
CA ILE A 356 54.04 18.69 51.36
C ILE A 356 55.44 18.63 51.94
N THR A 357 55.86 19.68 52.65
CA THR A 357 57.10 19.65 53.44
C THR A 357 56.81 19.71 54.92
N ARG A 358 57.36 18.76 55.69
CA ARG A 358 57.22 18.67 57.15
C ARG A 358 58.59 18.67 57.82
N LYS A 359 58.68 19.24 59.01
CA LYS A 359 59.89 19.18 59.86
C LYS A 359 59.83 17.92 60.71
N ASP A 360 60.71 16.97 60.43
CA ASP A 360 60.79 15.71 61.17
C ASP A 360 61.96 15.72 62.14
N LYS A 361 61.76 15.16 63.33
CA LYS A 361 62.86 14.95 64.28
C LYS A 361 63.73 13.81 63.77
N VAL A 362 64.98 14.12 63.41
CA VAL A 362 65.90 13.15 62.80
C VAL A 362 66.89 12.58 63.80
N ARG A 363 67.35 13.41 64.73
CA ARG A 363 68.25 13.00 65.80
C ARG A 363 68.11 13.89 67.02
N THR A 364 68.61 13.41 68.14
CA THR A 364 68.79 14.22 69.35
C THR A 364 70.27 14.52 69.48
N LYS A 365 70.65 15.79 69.59
CA LYS A 365 72.04 16.19 69.89
C LYS A 365 72.14 16.60 71.36
N LYS A 366 73.20 16.18 72.04
CA LYS A 366 73.53 16.68 73.37
C LYS A 366 74.18 18.05 73.23
N VAL A 367 73.52 19.07 73.75
CA VAL A 367 74.03 20.45 73.77
C VAL A 367 74.37 20.80 75.21
N TRP A 368 75.55 21.40 75.40
CA TRP A 368 75.97 21.86 76.71
C TRP A 368 75.02 22.94 77.22
N ALA A 369 74.42 22.72 78.38
CA ALA A 369 73.37 23.54 78.97
C ALA A 369 73.84 24.33 80.20
N GLY A 370 75.15 24.36 80.45
CA GLY A 370 75.77 25.07 81.57
C GLY A 370 76.23 24.15 82.70
N LYS A 371 76.70 24.76 83.79
CA LYS A 371 77.19 24.04 84.97
C LYS A 371 76.16 24.07 86.10
N LYS A 372 75.81 22.91 86.65
CA LYS A 372 74.92 22.79 87.82
C LYS A 372 75.75 22.52 89.07
N ARG A 373 75.42 23.22 90.18
CA ARG A 373 76.06 22.99 91.48
C ARG A 373 75.47 21.76 92.16
N LEU A 374 76.34 20.92 92.71
CA LEU A 374 75.94 19.65 93.34
C LEU A 374 75.58 19.92 94.81
N TRP A 375 74.30 19.80 95.15
CA TRP A 375 73.78 20.14 96.48
C TRP A 375 74.42 19.30 97.60
N TYR A 376 74.71 18.02 97.32
CA TYR A 376 75.37 17.11 98.27
C TYR A 376 76.87 17.41 98.49
N THR A 377 77.44 18.32 97.71
CA THR A 377 78.79 18.88 97.94
C THR A 377 78.74 20.22 98.67
N LEU A 378 77.63 20.55 99.33
CA LEU A 378 77.33 21.88 99.89
C LEU A 378 77.50 23.00 98.83
N PHE A 379 77.18 22.70 97.57
CA PHE A 379 77.29 23.63 96.43
C PHE A 379 78.71 24.13 96.09
N PHE A 380 79.76 23.49 96.62
CA PHE A 380 81.16 23.83 96.32
C PHE A 380 81.66 23.28 94.98
N SER A 381 81.08 22.17 94.47
CA SER A 381 81.46 21.58 93.17
C SER A 381 80.42 21.85 92.07
N LYS A 382 80.89 21.95 90.82
CA LYS A 382 80.08 22.16 89.62
C LYS A 382 80.30 21.01 88.64
N GLU A 383 79.21 20.51 88.05
CA GLU A 383 79.24 19.52 86.96
C GLU A 383 78.64 20.12 85.69
N ASP A 384 79.19 19.75 84.53
CA ASP A 384 78.63 20.12 83.23
C ASP A 384 77.33 19.36 82.99
N VAL A 385 76.26 20.10 82.72
CA VAL A 385 74.95 19.54 82.39
C VAL A 385 74.72 19.68 80.90
N TYR A 386 74.39 18.57 80.26
CA TYR A 386 73.98 18.55 78.86
C TYR A 386 72.46 18.38 78.80
N LYS A 387 71.83 19.09 77.86
CA LYS A 387 70.42 18.90 77.50
C LYS A 387 70.33 18.27 76.12
N ASP A 388 69.34 17.42 75.98
CA ASP A 388 69.01 16.78 74.72
C ASP A 388 68.15 17.76 73.89
N GLU A 389 68.70 18.26 72.80
CA GLU A 389 67.97 19.06 71.81
C GLU A 389 67.60 18.21 70.60
N ALA A 390 66.33 18.25 70.20
CA ALA A 390 65.86 17.62 68.97
C ALA A 390 66.36 18.42 67.74
N VAL A 391 67.00 17.75 66.80
CA VAL A 391 67.35 18.28 65.48
C VAL A 391 66.23 17.92 64.52
N TYR A 392 65.64 18.94 63.91
CA TYR A 392 64.60 18.80 62.91
C TYR A 392 65.17 19.06 61.51
N GLU A 393 64.86 18.19 60.55
CA GLU A 393 65.14 18.41 59.12
C GLU A 393 63.83 18.59 58.37
N GLN A 394 63.83 19.48 57.38
CA GLN A 394 62.68 19.65 56.49
C GLN A 394 62.71 18.54 55.43
N ARG A 395 61.65 17.73 55.37
CA ARG A 395 61.51 16.59 54.46
C ARG A 395 60.24 16.75 53.63
N ALA A 396 60.34 16.34 52.36
CA ALA A 396 59.23 16.36 51.42
C ALA A 396 58.51 15.00 51.42
N TYR A 397 57.20 15.02 51.49
CA TYR A 397 56.29 13.87 51.43
C TYR A 397 55.35 14.05 50.24
N ASP A 398 55.09 12.97 49.50
CA ASP A 398 54.01 12.94 48.51
C ASP A 398 52.80 12.27 49.15
N LEU A 399 51.65 12.93 49.04
CA LEU A 399 50.34 12.46 49.46
C LEU A 399 49.53 12.09 48.22
N ALA A 400 48.85 10.96 48.29
CA ALA A 400 47.94 10.49 47.25
C ALA A 400 46.72 9.82 47.89
N ASP A 401 45.54 10.20 47.43
CA ASP A 401 44.30 9.47 47.65
C ASP A 401 44.06 8.59 46.42
N ILE A 402 44.33 7.29 46.54
CA ILE A 402 44.14 6.38 45.41
C ILE A 402 42.65 6.07 45.29
N PRO A 403 42.02 6.30 44.13
CA PRO A 403 40.59 6.07 43.96
C PRO A 403 40.27 4.60 44.17
N ASP A 404 39.06 4.34 44.65
CA ASP A 404 38.49 3.00 44.64
C ASP A 404 38.01 2.65 43.23
N VAL A 405 37.99 1.37 42.86
CA VAL A 405 37.39 0.90 41.60
C VAL A 405 35.93 1.31 41.51
N GLU A 406 35.18 1.28 42.62
CA GLU A 406 33.78 1.73 42.63
C GLU A 406 33.65 3.22 42.26
N VAL A 407 34.58 4.06 42.73
CA VAL A 407 34.65 5.48 42.40
C VAL A 407 34.98 5.65 40.92
N LEU A 408 36.00 4.95 40.42
CA LEU A 408 36.35 4.99 39.00
C LEU A 408 35.19 4.57 38.09
N LEU A 409 34.49 3.49 38.43
CA LEU A 409 33.34 3.00 37.67
C LEU A 409 32.22 4.05 37.64
N THR A 410 31.90 4.64 38.79
CA THR A 410 30.88 5.68 38.91
C THR A 410 31.26 6.93 38.09
N ASP A 411 32.53 7.32 38.12
CA ASP A 411 33.04 8.45 37.36
C ASP A 411 33.01 8.19 35.85
N TRP A 412 33.38 6.99 35.39
CA TRP A 412 33.30 6.63 33.96
C TRP A 412 31.87 6.60 33.45
N ILE A 413 30.93 6.06 34.24
CA ILE A 413 29.51 6.08 33.93
C ILE A 413 29.01 7.53 33.85
N SER A 414 29.39 8.39 34.80
CA SER A 414 29.01 9.80 34.80
C SER A 414 29.57 10.55 33.59
N GLN A 415 30.82 10.30 33.22
CA GLN A 415 31.47 10.88 32.04
C GLN A 415 30.90 10.36 30.71
N LEU A 416 30.38 9.12 30.69
CA LEU A 416 29.61 8.59 29.58
C LEU A 416 28.31 9.38 29.40
N PHE A 417 27.55 9.60 30.48
CA PHE A 417 26.32 10.40 30.47
C PHE A 417 26.55 11.86 30.07
N PHE A 418 27.71 12.45 30.40
CA PHE A 418 28.04 13.80 29.92
C PHE A 418 28.07 13.91 28.38
N ASN A 419 28.31 12.81 27.67
CA ASN A 419 28.25 12.75 26.21
C ASN A 419 26.91 12.23 25.68
N GLU A 420 25.94 11.92 26.54
CA GLU A 420 24.64 11.36 26.17
C GLU A 420 23.96 12.24 25.13
N THR A 421 23.82 13.55 25.36
CA THR A 421 23.17 14.49 24.44
C THR A 421 23.75 14.44 23.02
N LYS A 422 25.06 14.22 22.88
CA LYS A 422 25.71 14.09 21.55
C LYS A 422 25.37 12.77 20.88
N VAL A 423 25.33 11.69 21.66
CA VAL A 423 24.90 10.37 21.19
C VAL A 423 23.44 10.43 20.75
N VAL A 424 22.57 11.00 21.60
CA VAL A 424 21.15 11.18 21.31
C VAL A 424 20.98 11.93 20.01
N LYS A 425 21.58 13.11 19.88
CA LYS A 425 21.45 13.96 18.71
C LYS A 425 21.84 13.24 17.41
N LYS A 426 23.02 12.60 17.36
CA LYS A 426 23.46 11.88 16.15
C LYS A 426 22.53 10.72 15.79
N PHE A 427 22.04 10.00 16.80
CA PHE A 427 21.18 8.85 16.57
C PHE A 427 19.77 9.27 16.14
N THR A 428 19.22 10.33 16.74
CA THR A 428 17.91 10.89 16.36
C THR A 428 17.94 11.55 14.99
N GLU A 429 19.04 12.21 14.61
CA GLU A 429 19.27 12.70 13.24
C GLU A 429 19.21 11.54 12.23
N TRP A 430 19.97 10.46 12.47
CA TRP A 430 19.91 9.28 11.61
C TRP A 430 18.52 8.63 11.55
N LEU A 431 17.85 8.50 12.70
CA LEU A 431 16.53 7.87 12.77
C LEU A 431 15.47 8.73 12.06
N THR A 432 15.58 10.05 12.16
CA THR A 432 14.75 11.00 11.41
C THR A 432 14.95 10.82 9.91
N ASP A 433 16.19 10.71 9.44
CA ASP A 433 16.47 10.45 8.02
C ASP A 433 15.94 9.09 7.56
N GLN A 434 16.04 8.07 8.42
CA GLN A 434 15.48 6.75 8.13
C GLN A 434 13.95 6.78 8.02
N ILE A 435 13.29 7.58 8.85
CA ILE A 435 11.84 7.85 8.79
C ILE A 435 11.48 8.61 7.50
N ASN A 436 12.24 9.62 7.11
CA ASN A 436 11.99 10.34 5.87
C ASN A 436 12.07 9.41 4.65
N LYS A 437 13.08 8.53 4.59
CA LYS A 437 13.18 7.50 3.54
C LYS A 437 11.97 6.55 3.51
N LEU A 438 11.44 6.20 4.68
CA LEU A 438 10.21 5.41 4.77
C LEU A 438 9.02 6.17 4.17
N ASN A 439 8.85 7.44 4.53
CA ASN A 439 7.78 8.28 4.02
C ASN A 439 7.85 8.38 2.50
N ASP A 440 9.03 8.65 1.93
CA ASP A 440 9.24 8.70 0.48
C ASP A 440 8.88 7.37 -0.21
N MET A 441 9.28 6.24 0.39
CA MET A 441 8.96 4.92 -0.13
C MET A 441 7.46 4.64 -0.08
N VAL A 442 6.78 5.00 1.02
CA VAL A 442 5.32 4.86 1.15
C VAL A 442 4.62 5.72 0.12
N GLU A 443 5.03 6.97 -0.07
CA GLU A 443 4.45 7.84 -1.10
C GLU A 443 4.63 7.26 -2.51
N LYS A 444 5.84 6.80 -2.84
CA LYS A 444 6.13 6.15 -4.13
C LYS A 444 5.28 4.90 -4.35
N ALA A 445 5.16 4.06 -3.34
CA ALA A 445 4.31 2.87 -3.37
C ALA A 445 2.85 3.21 -3.67
N GLN A 446 2.35 4.25 -3.02
CA GLN A 446 0.98 4.72 -3.18
C GLN A 446 0.76 5.36 -4.56
N GLN A 447 1.78 5.98 -5.16
CA GLN A 447 1.72 6.47 -6.53
C GLN A 447 1.69 5.31 -7.54
N GLU A 448 2.53 4.29 -7.36
CA GLU A 448 2.53 3.09 -8.23
C GLU A 448 1.20 2.33 -8.14
N LEU A 449 0.63 2.23 -6.94
CA LEU A 449 -0.74 1.76 -6.71
C LEU A 449 -1.76 2.50 -7.58
N VAL A 450 -1.74 3.84 -7.57
CA VAL A 450 -2.65 4.68 -8.36
C VAL A 450 -2.47 4.44 -9.85
N VAL A 451 -1.23 4.39 -10.34
CA VAL A 451 -0.95 4.17 -11.77
C VAL A 451 -1.51 2.81 -12.21
N ASN A 452 -1.32 1.77 -11.41
CA ASN A 452 -1.82 0.44 -11.72
C ASN A 452 -3.36 0.38 -11.69
N TYR A 453 -3.99 1.05 -10.73
CA TYR A 453 -5.46 1.10 -10.62
C TYR A 453 -6.09 1.86 -11.77
N LYS A 454 -5.55 3.05 -12.10
CA LYS A 454 -6.04 3.85 -13.23
C LYS A 454 -5.94 3.07 -14.53
N LYS A 455 -4.79 2.45 -14.82
CA LYS A 455 -4.63 1.63 -16.01
C LYS A 455 -5.67 0.52 -16.13
N LYS A 456 -5.98 -0.17 -15.03
CA LYS A 456 -6.98 -1.25 -15.00
C LYS A 456 -8.41 -0.74 -15.15
N LEU A 457 -8.72 0.42 -14.57
CA LEU A 457 -10.02 1.08 -14.72
C LEU A 457 -10.21 1.60 -16.15
N ASP A 458 -9.18 2.20 -16.75
CA ASP A 458 -9.17 2.64 -18.14
C ASP A 458 -9.42 1.46 -19.08
N ASP A 459 -8.71 0.33 -18.87
CA ASP A 459 -8.92 -0.91 -19.63
C ASP A 459 -10.37 -1.42 -19.50
N ALA A 460 -10.96 -1.35 -18.30
CA ALA A 460 -12.34 -1.76 -18.05
C ALA A 460 -13.35 -0.82 -18.74
N HIS A 461 -13.11 0.49 -18.68
CA HIS A 461 -13.93 1.49 -19.35
C HIS A 461 -13.90 1.31 -20.88
N ASP A 462 -12.71 1.10 -21.46
CA ASP A 462 -12.54 0.82 -22.89
C ASP A 462 -13.20 -0.49 -23.33
N ASN A 463 -13.18 -1.52 -22.47
CA ASN A 463 -13.90 -2.78 -22.71
C ASN A 463 -15.42 -2.57 -22.68
N ALA A 464 -15.94 -1.84 -21.69
CA ALA A 464 -17.37 -1.52 -21.58
C ALA A 464 -17.86 -0.72 -22.79
N LYS A 465 -17.08 0.29 -23.21
CA LYS A 465 -17.37 1.10 -24.41
C LYS A 465 -17.41 0.24 -25.67
N ARG A 466 -16.40 -0.61 -25.90
CA ARG A 466 -16.39 -1.52 -27.06
C ARG A 466 -17.58 -2.49 -27.04
N GLY A 467 -17.93 -3.03 -25.88
CA GLY A 467 -19.10 -3.89 -25.71
C GLY A 467 -20.40 -3.18 -26.11
N HIS A 468 -20.58 -1.96 -25.62
CA HIS A 468 -21.74 -1.13 -25.95
C HIS A 468 -21.79 -0.78 -27.45
N GLU A 469 -20.67 -0.38 -28.06
CA GLU A 469 -20.59 -0.06 -29.49
C GLU A 469 -20.94 -1.27 -30.39
N VAL A 470 -20.47 -2.47 -30.03
CA VAL A 470 -20.80 -3.71 -30.76
C VAL A 470 -22.29 -4.01 -30.69
N GLU A 471 -22.89 -3.89 -29.50
CA GLU A 471 -24.32 -4.14 -29.32
C GLU A 471 -25.19 -3.11 -30.05
N ILE A 472 -24.86 -1.82 -29.96
CA ILE A 472 -25.54 -0.76 -30.72
C ILE A 472 -25.41 -0.96 -32.22
N LYS A 473 -24.23 -1.37 -32.73
CA LYS A 473 -24.04 -1.66 -34.15
C LYS A 473 -24.92 -2.81 -34.62
N ARG A 474 -25.07 -3.86 -33.79
CA ARG A 474 -25.98 -4.99 -34.06
C ARG A 474 -27.43 -4.54 -34.07
N LEU A 475 -27.89 -3.84 -33.04
CA LEU A 475 -29.28 -3.40 -32.90
C LEU A 475 -29.67 -2.37 -33.98
N SER A 476 -28.78 -1.43 -34.32
CA SER A 476 -29.01 -0.43 -35.38
C SER A 476 -29.14 -1.04 -36.77
N ALA A 477 -28.41 -2.11 -37.07
CA ALA A 477 -28.56 -2.85 -38.32
C ALA A 477 -29.96 -3.49 -38.43
N ILE A 478 -30.46 -4.06 -37.32
CA ILE A 478 -31.80 -4.62 -37.24
C ILE A 478 -32.86 -3.51 -37.35
N LEU A 479 -32.65 -2.39 -36.66
CA LEU A 479 -33.54 -1.21 -36.70
C LEU A 479 -33.68 -0.65 -38.11
N LYS A 480 -32.58 -0.56 -38.87
CA LYS A 480 -32.60 -0.09 -40.27
C LYS A 480 -33.45 -0.99 -41.17
N ASN A 481 -33.35 -2.31 -41.01
CA ASN A 481 -34.16 -3.26 -41.75
C ASN A 481 -35.63 -3.18 -41.33
N ALA A 482 -35.91 -3.05 -40.04
CA ALA A 482 -37.26 -2.88 -39.52
C ALA A 482 -37.93 -1.59 -40.00
N ASN A 483 -37.22 -0.46 -40.02
CA ASN A 483 -37.71 0.82 -40.57
C ASN A 483 -37.98 0.74 -42.09
N HIS A 484 -37.16 0.00 -42.83
CA HIS A 484 -37.39 -0.23 -44.25
C HIS A 484 -38.68 -1.04 -44.47
N LEU A 485 -38.88 -2.10 -43.69
CA LEU A 485 -40.11 -2.89 -43.72
C LEU A 485 -41.31 -2.01 -43.33
N GLU A 486 -41.23 -1.23 -42.26
CA GLU A 486 -42.31 -0.34 -41.82
C GLU A 486 -42.72 0.63 -42.92
N ASN A 487 -41.75 1.25 -43.61
CA ASN A 487 -42.05 2.12 -44.75
C ASN A 487 -42.74 1.36 -45.90
N ILE A 488 -42.35 0.12 -46.19
CA ILE A 488 -43.05 -0.71 -47.19
C ILE A 488 -44.49 -0.97 -46.72
N PHE A 489 -44.68 -1.29 -45.45
CA PHE A 489 -46.00 -1.59 -44.87
C PHE A 489 -46.92 -0.36 -44.82
N ASN A 490 -46.42 0.81 -44.40
CA ASN A 490 -47.19 2.05 -44.31
C ASN A 490 -47.55 2.61 -45.70
N ASN A 491 -46.74 2.31 -46.71
CA ASN A 491 -47.02 2.66 -48.11
C ASN A 491 -47.82 1.58 -48.86
N LEU A 492 -48.26 0.51 -48.18
CA LEU A 492 -49.28 -0.37 -48.77
C LEU A 492 -50.54 0.46 -49.01
N PRO A 493 -51.09 0.50 -50.23
CA PRO A 493 -52.19 1.39 -50.56
C PRO A 493 -53.36 1.24 -49.59
N ASN A 494 -53.75 2.35 -48.94
CA ASN A 494 -54.97 2.42 -48.16
C ASN A 494 -56.15 2.53 -49.13
N LEU A 495 -56.83 1.41 -49.37
CA LEU A 495 -57.93 1.30 -50.34
C LEU A 495 -59.25 1.95 -49.89
N LYS A 496 -59.23 2.82 -48.87
CA LYS A 496 -60.38 3.68 -48.57
C LYS A 496 -60.50 4.87 -49.52
N ASP A 497 -59.44 5.20 -50.26
CA ASP A 497 -59.40 6.36 -51.16
C ASP A 497 -59.55 5.98 -52.65
N LEU A 498 -59.94 4.74 -52.96
CA LEU A 498 -60.11 4.22 -54.32
C LEU A 498 -61.55 3.75 -54.61
N SER A 499 -62.52 4.15 -53.79
CA SER A 499 -63.96 3.92 -54.04
C SER A 499 -64.60 5.09 -54.75
#